data_AF-A0A2E1E4B3-F1
#
_entry.id   AF-A0A2E1E4B3-F1
#
_cell.length_a   1.000
_cell.length_b   1.000
_cell.length_c   1.000
_cell.angle_alpha   90.00
_cell.angle_beta   90.00
_cell.angle_gamma   90.00
#
_symmetry.space_group_name_H-M   'P 1'
#
loop_
_entity.id
_entity.type
_entity.pdbx_description
1 polymer ?
#
loop_
_entity_poly.entity_id
_entity_poly.type
_entity_poly.pdbx_seq_one_letter_code
_entity_poly.pdbx_strand_id
1 'polypeptide(L)'
;MRAFKDDIFDALGFVGYSSELTEKQKIDIINYIKKNFVVSVDGKKKNLALDRFVFEGSDYTETANIVFIIEETLEERNLSIKNTILFDVLEDQINIVGVKINNTKKTLTFNKNKKESWVQIN
;
A
#
# COMPACT_ATOMS: atom_id res chain seq x y z
N MET A 1 1.70 -5.20 -0.59
CA MET A 1 0.51 -4.86 0.21
C MET A 1 -0.52 -5.95 -0.01
N ARG A 2 -1.24 -6.34 1.03
CA ARG A 2 -2.43 -7.18 0.91
C ARG A 2 -3.60 -6.46 1.58
N ALA A 3 -4.73 -6.37 0.91
CA ALA A 3 -5.98 -5.80 1.41
C ALA A 3 -7.15 -6.64 0.89
N PHE A 4 -8.28 -6.70 1.61
CA PHE A 4 -9.46 -7.39 1.09
C PHE A 4 -9.97 -6.72 -0.17
N LYS A 5 -10.46 -7.53 -1.13
CA LYS A 5 -11.03 -7.02 -2.37
C LYS A 5 -12.16 -6.05 -2.08
N ASP A 6 -13.08 -6.45 -1.21
CA ASP A 6 -14.32 -5.71 -0.97
C ASP A 6 -14.04 -4.32 -0.39
N ASP A 7 -13.11 -4.20 0.58
CA ASP A 7 -12.70 -2.90 1.10
C ASP A 7 -12.16 -1.96 0.00
N ILE A 8 -11.35 -2.50 -0.93
CA ILE A 8 -10.82 -1.73 -2.06
C ILE A 8 -11.93 -1.35 -3.05
N PHE A 9 -12.89 -2.25 -3.26
CA PHE A 9 -14.01 -2.02 -4.16
C PHE A 9 -14.93 -0.94 -3.59
N ASP A 10 -15.26 -1.02 -2.30
CA ASP A 10 -16.06 -0.04 -1.58
C ASP A 10 -15.41 1.35 -1.62
N ALA A 11 -14.09 1.43 -1.40
CA ALA A 11 -13.32 2.68 -1.52
C ALA A 11 -13.36 3.31 -2.91
N LEU A 12 -13.60 2.52 -3.95
CA LEU A 12 -13.62 2.97 -5.34
C LEU A 12 -15.03 2.99 -5.95
N GLY A 13 -16.05 2.55 -5.20
CA GLY A 13 -17.42 2.40 -5.69
C GLY A 13 -17.56 1.31 -6.77
N PHE A 14 -16.72 0.27 -6.74
CA PHE A 14 -16.79 -0.85 -7.68
C PHE A 14 -17.74 -1.92 -7.20
N VAL A 15 -18.42 -2.58 -8.15
CA VAL A 15 -19.34 -3.70 -7.90
C VAL A 15 -18.97 -4.85 -8.83
N GLY A 16 -19.00 -6.08 -8.32
CA GLY A 16 -18.78 -7.31 -9.10
C GLY A 16 -17.56 -8.12 -8.66
N TYR A 17 -17.07 -8.96 -9.58
CA TYR A 17 -15.97 -9.88 -9.33
C TYR A 17 -14.61 -9.30 -9.76
N SER A 18 -13.53 -9.67 -9.07
CA SER A 18 -12.15 -9.28 -9.42
C SER A 18 -11.75 -9.71 -10.84
N SER A 19 -12.24 -10.88 -11.27
CA SER A 19 -11.99 -11.47 -12.59
C SER A 19 -12.58 -10.66 -13.75
N GLU A 20 -13.54 -9.79 -13.46
CA GLU A 20 -14.26 -8.97 -14.45
C GLU A 20 -13.76 -7.52 -14.49
N LEU A 21 -12.72 -7.19 -13.71
CA LEU A 21 -12.17 -5.84 -13.68
C LEU A 21 -11.63 -5.43 -15.06
N THR A 22 -12.13 -4.29 -15.54
CA THR A 22 -11.57 -3.61 -16.72
C THR A 22 -10.16 -3.10 -16.44
N GLU A 23 -9.36 -2.91 -17.49
CA GLU A 23 -8.02 -2.30 -17.35
C GLU A 23 -8.08 -0.91 -16.70
N LYS A 24 -9.13 -0.14 -16.96
CA LYS A 24 -9.35 1.16 -16.31
C LYS A 24 -9.50 1.00 -14.79
N GLN A 25 -10.35 0.07 -14.34
CA GLN A 25 -10.54 -0.16 -12.91
C GLN A 25 -9.28 -0.68 -12.23
N LYS A 26 -8.49 -1.52 -12.91
CA LYS A 26 -7.17 -1.94 -12.40
C LYS A 26 -6.24 -0.75 -12.20
N ILE A 27 -6.18 0.16 -13.17
CA ILE A 27 -5.42 1.41 -13.08
C ILE A 27 -5.91 2.29 -11.93
N ASP A 28 -7.22 2.40 -11.74
CA ASP A 28 -7.82 3.18 -10.65
C ASP A 28 -7.43 2.62 -9.28
N ILE A 29 -7.41 1.30 -9.11
CA ILE A 29 -6.90 0.64 -7.88
C ILE A 29 -5.43 1.00 -7.66
N ILE A 30 -4.59 0.85 -8.68
CA ILE A 30 -3.15 1.18 -8.57
C ILE A 30 -2.96 2.64 -8.17
N ASN A 31 -3.71 3.56 -8.79
CA ASN A 31 -3.63 4.99 -8.52
C ASN A 31 -4.11 5.34 -7.11
N TYR A 32 -5.19 4.72 -6.64
CA TYR A 32 -5.67 4.87 -5.28
C TYR A 32 -4.63 4.45 -4.25
N ILE A 33 -3.97 3.31 -4.46
CA ILE A 33 -2.89 2.86 -3.58
C ILE A 33 -1.70 3.81 -3.63
N LYS A 34 -1.22 4.22 -4.82
CA LYS A 34 -0.09 5.17 -4.94
C LYS A 34 -0.37 6.55 -4.34
N LYS A 35 -1.63 6.98 -4.32
CA LYS A 35 -2.06 8.23 -3.69
C LYS A 35 -1.99 8.13 -2.17
N ASN A 36 -2.36 6.98 -1.61
CA ASN A 36 -2.50 6.77 -0.16
C ASN A 36 -1.28 6.12 0.51
N PHE A 37 -0.38 5.51 -0.27
CA PHE A 37 0.86 4.93 0.20
C PHE A 37 2.04 5.66 -0.44
N VAL A 38 2.64 6.57 0.32
CA VAL A 38 3.74 7.40 -0.16
C VAL A 38 5.01 7.03 0.60
N VAL A 39 6.05 6.74 -0.16
CA VAL A 39 7.39 6.50 0.35
C VAL A 39 8.27 7.69 -0.03
N SER A 40 9.00 8.22 0.95
CA SER A 40 10.04 9.22 0.71
C SER A 40 11.33 8.80 1.38
N VAL A 41 12.45 9.10 0.72
CA VAL A 41 13.80 8.81 1.22
C VAL A 41 14.53 10.13 1.31
N ASP A 42 15.04 10.46 2.49
CA ASP A 42 15.68 11.74 2.82
C ASP A 42 14.83 12.94 2.40
N GLY A 43 13.53 12.86 2.69
CA GLY A 43 12.54 13.89 2.36
C GLY A 43 12.11 13.93 0.88
N LYS A 44 12.72 13.15 -0.01
CA LYS A 44 12.35 13.11 -1.44
C LYS A 44 11.36 11.98 -1.71
N LYS A 45 10.16 12.33 -2.18
CA LYS A 45 9.14 11.36 -2.61
C LYS A 45 9.70 10.47 -3.71
N LYS A 46 9.49 9.15 -3.58
CA LYS A 46 9.91 8.16 -4.56
C LYS A 46 8.75 7.72 -5.43
N ASN A 47 9.08 7.44 -6.69
CA ASN A 47 8.12 6.84 -7.60
C ASN A 47 8.14 5.32 -7.40
N LEU A 48 6.98 4.75 -7.12
CA LEU A 48 6.80 3.32 -6.95
C LEU A 48 6.37 2.72 -8.30
N ALA A 49 7.18 1.84 -8.88
CA ALA A 49 6.82 1.10 -10.08
C ALA A 49 6.03 -0.15 -9.69
N LEU A 50 4.98 -0.48 -10.44
CA LEU A 50 4.18 -1.68 -10.17
C LEU A 50 4.95 -2.89 -10.68
N ASP A 51 5.18 -3.87 -9.81
CA ASP A 51 5.81 -5.14 -10.16
C ASP A 51 4.77 -6.26 -10.27
N ARG A 52 3.82 -6.31 -9.33
CA ARG A 52 2.76 -7.32 -9.33
C ARG A 52 1.44 -6.73 -8.89
N PHE A 53 0.37 -7.14 -9.56
CA PHE A 53 -1.00 -6.94 -9.09
C PHE A 53 -1.82 -8.18 -9.43
N VAL A 54 -2.22 -8.93 -8.40
CA VAL A 54 -3.07 -10.11 -8.54
C VAL A 54 -4.10 -10.16 -7.42
N PHE A 55 -5.23 -10.81 -7.66
CA PHE A 55 -6.15 -11.21 -6.60
C PHE A 55 -5.86 -12.65 -6.20
N GLU A 56 -5.89 -12.93 -4.90
CA GLU A 56 -5.58 -14.23 -4.31
C GLU A 56 -6.63 -14.57 -3.25
N GLY A 57 -7.10 -15.82 -3.23
CA GLY A 57 -8.14 -16.30 -2.31
C GLY A 57 -9.40 -16.76 -3.06
N SER A 58 -10.49 -16.98 -2.31
CA SER A 58 -11.79 -17.34 -2.87
C SER A 58 -12.93 -16.67 -2.10
N ASP A 59 -14.03 -16.40 -2.80
CA ASP A 59 -15.25 -15.81 -2.25
C ASP A 59 -14.99 -14.57 -1.37
N TYR A 60 -15.47 -14.57 -0.13
CA TYR A 60 -15.38 -13.47 0.84
C TYR A 60 -13.97 -13.28 1.44
N THR A 61 -13.00 -14.11 1.06
CA THR A 61 -11.60 -14.02 1.56
C THR A 61 -10.63 -13.51 0.50
N GLU A 62 -11.14 -13.12 -0.67
CA GLU A 62 -10.30 -12.65 -1.77
C GLU A 62 -9.58 -11.35 -1.39
N THR A 63 -8.27 -11.32 -1.67
CA THR A 63 -7.40 -10.18 -1.35
C THR A 63 -6.67 -9.67 -2.59
N ALA A 64 -6.54 -8.36 -2.71
CA ALA A 64 -5.65 -7.71 -3.66
C ALA A 64 -4.21 -7.78 -3.12
N ASN A 65 -3.34 -8.50 -3.82
CA ASN A 65 -1.90 -8.52 -3.56
C ASN A 65 -1.17 -7.63 -4.58
N ILE A 66 -0.68 -6.49 -4.10
CA ILE A 66 -0.03 -5.46 -4.92
C ILE A 66 1.41 -5.27 -4.45
N VAL A 67 2.37 -5.46 -5.35
CA VAL A 67 3.79 -5.29 -5.11
C VAL A 67 4.28 -4.10 -5.93
N PHE A 68 4.93 -3.18 -5.25
CA PHE A 68 5.66 -2.08 -5.88
C PHE A 68 7.15 -2.25 -5.63
N ILE A 69 7.94 -1.81 -6.61
CA ILE A 69 9.40 -1.76 -6.53
C ILE A 69 9.87 -0.30 -6.66
N ILE A 70 11.06 -0.07 -6.11
CA ILE A 70 11.82 1.16 -6.30
C ILE A 70 13.19 0.70 -6.79
N GLU A 71 13.61 1.18 -7.95
CA GLU A 71 14.94 0.91 -8.50
C GLU A 71 15.97 1.84 -7.86
N GLU A 72 16.16 1.70 -6.55
CA GLU A 72 17.12 2.47 -5.78
C GLU A 72 17.68 1.66 -4.62
N THR A 73 19.01 1.68 -4.47
CA THR A 73 19.67 1.11 -3.30
C THR A 73 19.43 2.02 -2.10
N LEU A 74 18.87 1.44 -1.02
CA LEU A 74 18.58 2.15 0.22
C LEU A 74 19.59 1.73 1.29
N GLU A 75 20.66 2.50 1.44
CA GLU A 75 21.71 2.32 2.45
C GLU A 75 21.95 3.63 3.19
N GLU A 76 21.98 3.60 4.53
CA GLU A 76 22.24 4.77 5.39
C GLU A 76 21.33 5.98 5.13
N ARG A 77 20.01 5.74 5.01
CA ARG A 77 19.02 6.79 4.69
C ARG A 77 17.83 6.81 5.64
N ASN A 78 17.13 7.94 5.65
CA ASN A 78 15.86 8.09 6.36
C ASN A 78 14.69 7.76 5.45
N LEU A 79 14.05 6.62 5.71
CA LEU A 79 12.83 6.19 5.04
C LEU A 79 11.61 6.72 5.79
N SER A 80 10.83 7.60 5.17
CA SER A 80 9.51 8.00 5.66
C SER A 80 8.40 7.35 4.85
N ILE A 81 7.38 6.88 5.54
CA ILE A 81 6.19 6.26 4.95
C ILE A 81 4.98 7.03 5.45
N LYS A 82 4.14 7.45 4.50
CA LYS A 82 2.76 7.85 4.74
C LYS A 82 1.86 6.72 4.26
N ASN A 83 0.93 6.28 5.11
CA ASN A 83 -0.04 5.26 4.75
C ASN A 83 -1.43 5.65 5.26
N THR A 84 -2.32 5.96 4.32
CA THR A 84 -3.71 6.33 4.58
C THR A 84 -4.71 5.47 3.81
N ILE A 85 -4.28 4.29 3.32
CA ILE A 85 -5.14 3.37 2.59
C ILE A 85 -6.36 3.03 3.46
N LEU A 86 -7.56 3.18 2.89
CA LEU A 86 -8.87 2.88 3.49
C LEU A 86 -9.29 3.78 4.67
N PHE A 87 -8.53 4.82 5.02
CA PHE A 87 -8.89 5.70 6.14
C PHE A 87 -10.11 6.60 5.83
N ASP A 88 -10.45 6.74 4.55
CA ASP A 88 -11.61 7.46 4.05
C ASP A 88 -12.91 6.66 4.10
N VAL A 89 -12.82 5.32 4.15
CA VAL A 89 -13.99 4.43 4.18
C VAL A 89 -14.17 3.66 5.49
N LEU A 90 -13.09 3.30 6.17
CA LEU A 90 -13.12 2.49 7.38
C LEU A 90 -12.65 3.32 8.58
N GLU A 91 -13.52 3.45 9.59
CA GLU A 91 -13.26 4.36 10.71
C GLU A 91 -12.07 3.93 11.57
N ASP A 92 -12.04 2.64 11.89
CA ASP A 92 -11.03 2.02 12.76
C ASP A 92 -9.91 1.32 11.98
N GLN A 93 -9.67 1.74 10.74
CA GLN A 93 -8.66 1.11 9.90
C GLN A 93 -7.26 1.23 10.52
N ILE A 94 -6.57 0.08 10.59
CA ILE A 94 -5.18 -0.02 11.02
C ILE A 94 -4.37 -0.61 9.87
N ASN A 95 -3.36 0.13 9.43
CA ASN A 95 -2.41 -0.35 8.44
C ASN A 95 -1.09 -0.71 9.12
N ILE A 96 -0.58 -1.92 8.86
CA ILE A 96 0.69 -2.41 9.38
C ILE A 96 1.67 -2.54 8.22
N VAL A 97 2.86 -1.95 8.37
CA VAL A 97 3.93 -2.01 7.38
C VAL A 97 5.20 -2.58 8.02
N GLY A 98 5.65 -3.73 7.53
CA GLY A 98 6.96 -4.27 7.85
C GLY A 98 8.03 -3.64 6.94
N VAL A 99 9.05 -3.03 7.54
CA VAL A 99 10.26 -2.54 6.86
C VAL A 99 11.39 -3.53 7.16
N LYS A 100 11.94 -4.13 6.10
CA LYS A 100 13.11 -5.03 6.18
C LYS A 100 14.11 -4.61 5.10
N ILE A 101 15.17 -3.92 5.49
CA ILE A 101 16.24 -3.42 4.60
C ILE A 101 17.56 -3.64 5.33
N ASN A 102 18.50 -4.39 4.73
CA ASN A 102 19.76 -4.79 5.38
C ASN A 102 19.55 -5.36 6.79
N ASN A 103 20.20 -4.78 7.80
CA ASN A 103 20.05 -5.14 9.21
C ASN A 103 18.85 -4.45 9.89
N THR A 104 18.16 -3.55 9.17
CA THR A 104 17.01 -2.82 9.69
C THR A 104 15.74 -3.64 9.52
N LYS A 105 15.15 -4.08 10.65
CA LYS A 105 13.83 -4.71 10.71
C LYS A 105 12.93 -3.93 11.67
N LYS A 106 11.89 -3.28 11.15
CA LYS A 106 10.89 -2.56 11.95
C LYS A 106 9.48 -2.81 11.46
N THR A 107 8.52 -2.75 12.39
CA THR A 107 7.09 -2.74 12.07
C THR A 107 6.55 -1.37 12.40
N LEU A 108 5.85 -0.76 11.44
CA LEU A 108 5.20 0.54 11.57
C LEU A 108 3.70 0.33 11.54
N THR A 109 3.00 0.99 12.45
CA THR A 109 1.53 0.97 12.53
C THR A 109 0.99 2.36 12.24
N PHE A 110 -0.04 2.42 11.40
CA PHE A 110 -0.70 3.64 10.97
C PHE A 110 -2.21 3.54 11.23
N ASN A 111 -2.80 4.65 11.63
CA ASN A 111 -4.25 4.82 11.80
C ASN A 111 -4.63 6.29 11.56
N LYS A 112 -5.91 6.65 11.70
CA LYS A 112 -6.38 8.03 11.49
C LYS A 112 -5.62 9.09 12.30
N ASN A 113 -5.09 8.75 13.47
CA ASN A 113 -4.31 9.64 14.35
C ASN A 113 -2.81 9.63 14.04
N LYS A 114 -2.30 8.61 13.36
CA LYS A 114 -0.88 8.47 12.97
C LYS A 114 -0.77 8.01 11.52
N LYS A 115 -0.78 8.97 10.60
CA LYS A 115 -0.76 8.74 9.15
C LYS A 115 0.65 8.58 8.57
N GLU A 116 1.67 9.02 9.31
CA GLU A 116 3.06 9.08 8.85
C GLU A 116 4.00 8.54 9.93
N SER A 117 5.08 7.90 9.51
CA SER A 117 6.14 7.37 10.38
C SER A 117 7.43 7.23 9.58
N TRP A 118 8.58 7.17 10.27
CA TRP A 118 9.87 7.02 9.63
C TRP A 118 10.73 5.92 10.27
N VAL A 119 11.73 5.48 9.53
CA VAL A 119 12.74 4.49 9.91
C VAL A 119 14.08 4.97 9.36
N GLN A 120 15.08 5.06 10.24
CA GLN A 120 16.47 5.17 9.81
C GLN A 120 16.96 3.79 9.39
N ILE A 121 17.49 3.70 8.18
CA ILE A 121 18.10 2.51 7.62
C ILE A 121 19.57 2.51 8.02
N ASN A 122 19.98 1.45 8.70
CA ASN A 122 21.36 1.11 9.02
C ASN A 122 21.87 -0.01 8.12
#